data_AF-A0A7L0P158-F1
#
_entry.id   AF-A0A7L0P158-F1
#
_cell.length_a   1.000
_cell.length_b   1.000
_cell.length_c   1.000
_cell.angle_alpha   90.00
_cell.angle_beta   90.00
_cell.angle_gamma   90.00
#
_symmetry.space_group_name_H-M   'P 1'
#
loop_
_entity.id
_entity.type
_entity.pdbx_description
1 polymer ?
#
loop_
_entity_poly.entity_id
_entity_poly.type
_entity_poly.pdbx_seq_one_letter_code
_entity_poly.pdbx_strand_id
1 'polypeptide(L)'
;VRSVRWDPRGQGLLVERALLERELLSAGGDAAAAPGAFKATNFGSFVRQLNLYGFHKTPALAGAGAAALPRSAGPPLRFCSPFFRRDRPDLLV
;
A
#
# COMPACT_ATOMS: atom_id res chain seq x y z
N VAL A 1 -8.31 -7.28 1.24
CA VAL A 1 -7.52 -6.13 1.74
C VAL A 1 -8.03 -4.86 1.11
N ARG A 2 -8.51 -3.86 1.89
CA ARG A 2 -9.00 -2.57 1.36
C ARG A 2 -7.99 -1.43 1.53
N SER A 3 -7.01 -1.65 2.39
CA SER A 3 -5.92 -0.72 2.74
C SER A 3 -4.89 -0.47 1.64
N VAL A 4 -4.79 -1.34 0.63
CA VAL A 4 -3.88 -1.21 -0.50
C VAL A 4 -4.67 -1.23 -1.81
N ARG A 5 -4.46 -0.23 -2.66
CA ARG A 5 -5.12 -0.10 -3.96
C ARG A 5 -4.12 0.27 -5.05
N TRP A 6 -4.44 -0.04 -6.29
CA TRP A 6 -3.68 0.50 -7.42
C TRP A 6 -3.98 1.98 -7.62
N ASP A 7 -2.95 2.75 -7.94
CA ASP A 7 -3.11 4.09 -8.51
C ASP A 7 -3.94 4.00 -9.81
N PRO A 8 -4.77 5.00 -10.17
CA PRO A 8 -5.57 4.96 -11.40
C PRO A 8 -4.75 4.75 -12.69
N ARG A 9 -3.44 5.10 -12.67
CA ARG A 9 -2.52 4.86 -13.78
C ARG A 9 -1.90 3.46 -13.79
N GLY A 10 -2.11 2.64 -12.75
CA GLY A 10 -1.50 1.32 -12.60
C GLY A 10 0.02 1.34 -12.41
N GLN A 11 0.60 2.50 -12.13
CA GLN A 11 2.06 2.73 -12.01
C GLN A 11 2.58 2.61 -10.57
N GLY A 12 1.70 2.36 -9.60
CA GLY A 12 2.05 2.32 -8.20
C GLY A 12 0.88 1.94 -7.30
N LEU A 13 1.15 1.91 -6.01
CA LEU A 13 0.25 1.54 -4.95
C LEU A 13 -0.16 2.77 -4.13
N LEU A 14 -1.43 2.81 -3.75
CA LEU A 14 -2.01 3.69 -2.77
C LEU A 14 -2.21 2.89 -1.49
N VAL A 15 -1.57 3.32 -0.41
CA VAL A 15 -1.56 2.62 0.87
C VAL A 15 -2.13 3.53 1.95
N GLU A 16 -3.24 3.11 2.55
CA GLU A 16 -3.84 3.78 3.70
C GLU A 16 -3.20 3.26 4.98
N ARG A 17 -2.34 4.06 5.63
CA ARG A 17 -1.58 3.64 6.83
C ARG A 17 -2.49 3.07 7.93
N ALA A 18 -3.51 3.82 8.32
CA ALA A 18 -4.35 3.46 9.47
C ALA A 18 -5.17 2.17 9.21
N LEU A 19 -5.64 1.98 7.98
CA LEU A 19 -6.33 0.73 7.60
C LEU A 19 -5.33 -0.42 7.45
N LEU A 20 -4.14 -0.19 6.91
CA LEU A 20 -3.13 -1.23 6.75
C LEU A 20 -2.65 -1.73 8.12
N GLU A 21 -2.42 -0.82 9.06
CA GLU A 21 -2.05 -1.19 10.43
C GLU A 21 -3.14 -2.03 11.10
N ARG A 22 -4.42 -1.76 10.83
CA ARG A 22 -5.56 -2.52 11.39
C ARG A 22 -5.81 -3.86 10.68
N GLU A 23 -5.76 -3.88 9.35
CA GLU A 23 -6.06 -5.09 8.56
C GLU A 23 -4.90 -6.08 8.51
N LEU A 24 -3.67 -5.58 8.35
CA LEU A 24 -2.50 -6.41 8.02
C LEU A 24 -1.43 -6.46 9.12
N LEU A 25 -1.35 -5.44 9.98
CA LEU A 25 -0.32 -5.36 11.03
C LEU A 25 -0.87 -5.46 12.45
N SER A 26 -2.19 -5.64 12.62
CA SER A 26 -2.79 -5.90 13.91
C SER A 26 -2.28 -7.26 14.43
N ALA A 27 -2.00 -7.33 15.73
CA ALA A 27 -1.57 -8.57 16.38
C ALA A 27 -2.71 -9.60 16.29
N GLY A 28 -2.65 -10.45 15.28
CA GLY A 28 -3.74 -11.38 14.91
C GLY A 28 -4.54 -10.93 13.69
N GLY A 29 -3.85 -10.37 12.68
CA GLY A 29 -4.43 -9.88 11.42
C GLY A 29 -5.63 -10.70 10.97
N ASP A 30 -6.75 -10.00 10.70
CA ASP A 30 -8.01 -10.63 10.33
C ASP A 30 -7.76 -11.65 9.22
N ALA A 31 -7.88 -12.92 9.57
CA ALA A 31 -7.56 -14.07 8.73
C ALA A 31 -8.35 -14.11 7.41
N ALA A 32 -9.36 -13.25 7.26
CA ALA A 32 -10.14 -13.10 6.05
C ALA A 32 -9.43 -12.32 4.94
N ALA A 33 -8.48 -11.43 5.25
CA ALA A 33 -7.91 -10.53 4.25
C ALA A 33 -6.54 -10.98 3.70
N ALA A 34 -5.66 -11.50 4.56
CA ALA A 34 -4.41 -12.18 4.19
C ALA A 34 -3.75 -12.79 5.46
N PRO A 35 -4.10 -14.02 5.87
CA PRO A 35 -3.55 -14.61 7.09
C PRO A 35 -2.03 -14.77 6.95
N GLY A 36 -1.27 -14.11 7.84
CA GLY A 36 0.18 -14.25 7.89
C GLY A 36 0.98 -13.47 6.83
N ALA A 37 0.38 -12.54 6.08
CA ALA A 37 1.08 -11.77 5.05
C ALA A 37 2.29 -10.98 5.58
N PHE A 38 2.23 -10.51 6.83
CA PHE A 38 3.33 -9.80 7.48
C PHE A 38 3.53 -10.32 8.90
N LYS A 39 4.76 -10.70 9.23
CA LYS A 39 5.18 -10.98 10.62
C LYS A 39 5.39 -9.71 11.43
N ALA A 40 5.58 -8.58 10.75
CA ALA A 40 5.77 -7.29 11.38
C ALA A 40 4.43 -6.67 11.80
N THR A 41 4.42 -6.00 12.95
CA THR A 41 3.25 -5.28 13.48
C THR A 41 3.33 -3.77 13.25
N ASN A 42 4.43 -3.29 12.65
CA ASN A 42 4.69 -1.86 12.46
C ASN A 42 4.77 -1.47 10.97
N PHE A 43 4.16 -0.33 10.66
CA PHE A 43 4.15 0.20 9.29
C PHE A 43 5.55 0.49 8.76
N GLY A 44 6.49 0.84 9.65
CA GLY A 44 7.89 1.07 9.29
C GLY A 44 8.56 -0.14 8.64
N SER A 45 8.27 -1.37 9.10
CA SER A 45 8.85 -2.58 8.46
C SER A 45 8.27 -2.80 7.07
N PHE A 46 6.98 -2.53 6.87
CA PHE A 46 6.36 -2.57 5.55
C PHE A 46 7.00 -1.56 4.60
N VAL A 47 7.20 -0.31 5.04
CA VAL A 47 7.90 0.71 4.24
C VAL A 47 9.35 0.33 3.97
N ARG A 48 10.04 -0.29 4.93
CA ARG A 48 11.41 -0.77 4.72
C ARG A 48 11.47 -1.84 3.62
N GLN A 49 10.52 -2.78 3.60
CA GLN A 49 10.42 -3.75 2.51
C GLN A 49 10.18 -3.06 1.16
N LEU A 50 9.24 -2.10 1.11
CA LEU A 50 9.03 -1.30 -0.11
C LEU A 50 10.32 -0.60 -0.58
N ASN A 51 11.06 0.04 0.32
CA ASN A 51 12.32 0.69 -0.02
C ASN A 51 13.38 -0.31 -0.52
N LEU A 52 13.45 -1.53 0.04
CA LEU A 52 14.38 -2.56 -0.41
C LEU A 52 14.09 -3.03 -1.85
N TYR A 53 12.82 -3.07 -2.24
CA TYR A 53 12.39 -3.41 -3.60
C TYR A 53 12.35 -2.19 -4.55
N GLY A 54 12.95 -1.06 -4.16
CA GLY A 54 13.05 0.12 -5.02
C GLY A 54 11.75 0.91 -5.20
N PHE A 55 10.78 0.74 -4.31
CA PHE A 55 9.63 1.63 -4.27
C PHE A 55 10.00 2.95 -3.63
N HIS A 56 9.55 4.04 -4.24
CA HIS A 56 9.72 5.38 -3.72
C HIS A 56 8.37 5.95 -3.30
N LYS A 57 8.34 6.56 -2.12
CA LYS A 57 7.18 7.32 -1.64
C LYS A 57 7.06 8.61 -2.45
N THR A 58 6.00 8.73 -3.23
CA THR A 58 5.64 9.96 -3.93
C THR A 58 4.55 10.66 -3.15
N PRO A 59 4.58 12.00 -2.97
CA PRO A 59 3.43 12.71 -2.45
C PRO A 59 2.22 12.42 -3.36
N ALA A 60 1.14 11.90 -2.77
CA ALA A 60 -0.11 11.75 -3.50
C ALA A 60 -0.54 13.15 -3.93
N LEU A 61 -0.48 13.43 -5.23
CA LEU A 61 -0.87 14.72 -5.80
C LEU A 61 -2.26 15.06 -5.24
N ALA A 62 -2.38 16.19 -4.56
CA ALA A 62 -3.55 16.60 -3.78
C ALA A 62 -4.81 16.91 -4.64
N GLY A 63 -5.01 16.22 -5.77
CA GLY A 63 -5.99 16.61 -6.78
C GLY A 63 -6.75 15.52 -7.52
N ALA A 64 -6.50 14.22 -7.35
CA ALA A 64 -7.19 13.25 -8.22
C ALA A 64 -7.57 11.87 -7.63
N GLY A 65 -7.16 11.55 -6.39
CA GLY A 65 -7.43 10.22 -5.80
C GLY A 65 -8.03 10.23 -4.39
N ALA A 66 -8.10 11.39 -3.74
CA ALA A 66 -8.63 11.53 -2.38
C ALA A 66 -10.17 11.43 -2.32
N ALA A 67 -10.85 11.57 -3.46
CA ALA A 67 -12.31 11.59 -3.54
C ALA A 67 -12.99 10.22 -3.31
N ALA A 68 -12.22 9.12 -3.33
CA ALA A 68 -12.75 7.75 -3.18
C ALA A 68 -12.35 7.07 -1.85
N LEU A 69 -11.78 7.84 -0.91
CA LEU A 69 -11.34 7.32 0.37
C LEU A 69 -12.34 7.66 1.47
N PRO A 70 -12.66 6.68 2.35
CA PRO A 70 -13.52 6.94 3.49
C PRO A 70 -12.90 8.05 4.34
N ARG A 71 -13.69 9.09 4.63
CA ARG A 71 -13.33 10.36 5.28
C ARG A 71 -12.64 10.23 6.66
N SER A 72 -12.49 9.00 7.16
CA SER A 72 -11.93 8.66 8.48
C SER A 72 -10.47 8.20 8.44
N ALA A 73 -9.88 7.97 7.26
CA ALA A 73 -8.48 7.61 7.11
C ALA A 73 -7.75 8.78 6.46
N GLY A 74 -6.63 9.22 7.05
CA GLY A 74 -5.82 10.32 6.50
C GLY A 74 -5.36 10.08 5.06
N PRO A 75 -4.68 11.05 4.43
CA PRO A 75 -4.30 10.94 3.03
C PRO A 75 -3.49 9.67 2.75
N PRO A 76 -3.80 8.95 1.66
CA PRO A 76 -3.13 7.71 1.32
C PRO A 76 -1.67 8.01 0.92
N LEU A 77 -0.78 7.08 1.23
CA LEU A 77 0.61 7.15 0.84
C LEU A 77 0.76 6.51 -0.54
N ARG A 78 1.32 7.22 -1.51
CA ARG A 78 1.59 6.68 -2.84
C ARG A 78 3.01 6.13 -2.91
N PHE A 79 3.14 4.88 -3.34
CA PHE A 79 4.42 4.21 -3.58
C PHE A 79 4.50 3.77 -5.04
N CYS A 80 5.53 4.21 -5.74
CA CYS A 80 5.73 3.88 -7.15
C CYS A 80 7.07 3.15 -7.33
N SER A 81 7.10 2.17 -8.24
CA SER A 81 8.33 1.55 -8.72
C SER A 81 8.20 1.37 -10.24
N PRO A 82 9.25 1.70 -11.03
CA PRO A 82 9.21 1.54 -12.50
C PRO A 82 8.91 0.10 -12.94
N PHE A 83 9.31 -0.86 -12.11
CA PHE A 83 9.21 -2.30 -12.33
C PHE A 83 7.96 -2.92 -11.70
N PHE A 84 7.11 -2.13 -11.05
CA PHE A 84 5.89 -2.61 -10.43
C PHE A 84 4.66 -1.99 -11.10
N ARG A 85 4.01 -2.74 -12.00
CA ARG A 85 2.84 -2.27 -12.76
C ARG A 85 1.75 -3.33 -12.79
N ARG A 86 0.49 -2.89 -12.72
CA ARG A 86 -0.68 -3.77 -12.58
C ARG A 86 -0.78 -4.87 -13.65
N ASP A 87 -0.50 -4.54 -14.90
CA ASP A 87 -0.66 -5.44 -16.04
C ASP A 87 0.67 -5.94 -16.61
N ARG A 88 1.77 -5.76 -15.87
CA ARG A 88 3.11 -6.21 -16.29
C ARG A 88 3.79 -7.01 -15.16
N PRO A 89 3.28 -8.21 -14.84
CA PRO A 89 3.92 -9.08 -13.85
C PRO A 89 5.34 -9.46 -14.26
N ASP A 90 5.65 -9.51 -15.56
CA ASP A 90 6.99 -9.81 -16.10
C ASP A 90 8.11 -8.84 -15.65
N LEU A 91 7.75 -7.67 -15.10
CA LEU A 91 8.72 -6.72 -14.56
C LEU A 91 9.17 -7.08 -13.14
N LEU A 92 8.54 -8.07 -12.52
CA LEU A 92 8.87 -8.60 -11.19
C LEU A 92 9.81 -9.79 -11.39
N VAL A 93 11.13 -9.54 -11.32
CA VAL A 93 12.20 -10.55 -11.42
C VAL A 93 12.78 -10.83 -10.05
#